data_AF-Q5WIJ3-F1
#
_entry.id   AF-Q5WIJ3-F1
#
_cell.length_a   1.000
_cell.length_b   1.000
_cell.length_c   1.000
_cell.angle_alpha   90.00
_cell.angle_beta   90.00
_cell.angle_gamma   90.00
#
_symmetry.space_group_name_H-M   'P 1'
#
loop_
_entity.id
_entity.type
_entity.pdbx_description
1 polymer ?
#
loop_
_entity_poly.entity_id
_entity_poly.type
_entity_poly.pdbx_seq_one_letter_code
_entity_poly.pdbx_strand_id
1 'polypeptide(L)'
;MNKDELHVYLEKKLSDAKVQFERTIDCKHTEFDDLYPYMTEQPQFFWYKRYVAWQELLTLVQVAKDFDFNWHKLFSKKQSRYVEAQVLDAKVLDNWYEEKTADSMP
;
A
#
# COMPACT_ATOMS: atom_id res chain seq x y z
N MET A 1 -21.64 -13.54 -6.07
CA MET A 1 -20.98 -13.08 -4.84
C MET A 1 -21.95 -12.18 -4.11
N ASN A 2 -22.30 -12.50 -2.87
CA ASN A 2 -23.13 -11.62 -2.04
C ASN A 2 -22.29 -10.46 -1.46
N LYS A 3 -22.93 -9.51 -0.77
CA LYS A 3 -22.24 -8.32 -0.23
C LYS A 3 -21.16 -8.68 0.79
N ASP A 4 -21.42 -9.68 1.65
CA ASP A 4 -20.47 -10.08 2.69
C ASP A 4 -19.24 -10.75 2.08
N GLU A 5 -19.43 -11.63 1.09
CA GLU A 5 -18.35 -12.25 0.32
C GLU A 5 -17.51 -11.19 -0.42
N LEU A 6 -18.16 -10.16 -0.97
CA LEU A 6 -17.47 -9.04 -1.61
C LEU A 6 -16.61 -8.26 -0.60
N HIS A 7 -17.15 -7.97 0.57
CA HIS A 7 -16.41 -7.25 1.63
C HIS A 7 -15.19 -8.04 2.09
N VAL A 8 -15.32 -9.35 2.30
CA VAL A 8 -14.19 -10.23 2.66
C VAL A 8 -13.14 -10.24 1.56
N TYR A 9 -13.56 -10.29 0.29
CA TYR A 9 -12.63 -10.23 -0.84
C TYR A 9 -11.89 -8.90 -0.93
N LEU A 10 -12.61 -7.77 -0.78
CA LEU A 10 -12.02 -6.43 -0.80
C LEU A 10 -11.08 -6.21 0.39
N GLU A 11 -11.44 -6.68 1.57
CA GLU A 11 -10.59 -6.64 2.76
C GLU A 11 -9.25 -7.34 2.52
N LYS A 12 -9.30 -8.55 1.97
CA LYS A 12 -8.10 -9.30 1.62
C LYS A 12 -7.29 -8.57 0.56
N LYS A 13 -7.91 -8.13 -0.54
CA LYS A 13 -7.20 -7.46 -1.64
C LYS A 13 -6.53 -6.16 -1.22
N LEU A 14 -7.21 -5.34 -0.42
CA LEU A 14 -6.62 -4.12 0.13
C LEU A 14 -5.48 -4.41 1.09
N SER A 15 -5.61 -5.44 1.93
CA SER A 15 -4.53 -5.84 2.84
C SER A 15 -3.31 -6.33 2.08
N ASP A 16 -3.49 -7.15 1.05
CA ASP A 16 -2.42 -7.65 0.18
C ASP A 16 -1.72 -6.50 -0.54
N ALA A 17 -2.47 -5.56 -1.14
CA ALA A 17 -1.93 -4.40 -1.84
C ALA A 17 -1.19 -3.43 -0.90
N LYS A 18 -1.71 -3.24 0.33
CA LYS A 18 -1.03 -2.48 1.37
C LYS A 18 0.32 -3.10 1.70
N VAL A 19 0.36 -4.41 1.95
CA VAL A 19 1.60 -5.15 2.24
C VAL A 19 2.56 -5.05 1.05
N GLN A 20 2.07 -5.17 -0.18
CA GLN A 20 2.88 -5.02 -1.37
C GLN A 20 3.53 -3.63 -1.44
N PHE A 21 2.76 -2.56 -1.20
CA PHE A 21 3.28 -1.20 -1.13
C PHE A 21 4.33 -1.03 -0.02
N GLU A 22 4.06 -1.55 1.18
CA GLU A 22 4.98 -1.55 2.31
C GLU A 22 6.30 -2.25 1.99
N ARG A 23 6.27 -3.36 1.24
CA ARG A 23 7.48 -4.03 0.75
C ARG A 23 8.30 -3.14 -0.20
N THR A 24 7.66 -2.28 -0.99
CA THR A 24 8.39 -1.32 -1.84
C THR A 24 9.06 -0.20 -1.05
N ILE A 25 8.47 0.21 0.08
CA ILE A 25 9.07 1.15 1.03
C ILE A 25 10.26 0.51 1.73
N ASP A 26 10.09 -0.72 2.21
CA ASP A 26 11.11 -1.49 2.90
C ASP A 26 12.23 -2.02 1.97
N CYS A 27 12.20 -1.70 0.67
CA CYS A 27 13.11 -2.21 -0.34
C CYS A 27 13.22 -3.75 -0.35
N LYS A 28 12.10 -4.45 -0.08
CA LYS A 28 12.00 -5.92 -0.14
C LYS A 28 11.63 -6.39 -1.55
N HIS A 29 11.87 -7.68 -1.81
CA HIS A 29 11.40 -8.36 -3.02
C HIS A 29 9.87 -8.26 -3.16
N THR A 30 9.34 -8.19 -4.37
CA THR A 30 7.91 -8.03 -4.68
C THR A 30 7.59 -8.75 -5.98
N GLU A 31 6.32 -8.97 -6.25
CA GLU A 31 5.85 -9.53 -7.54
C GLU A 31 6.34 -8.72 -8.76
N PHE A 32 6.55 -7.41 -8.62
CA PHE A 32 7.14 -6.59 -9.69
C PHE A 32 8.54 -7.07 -10.07
N ASP A 33 9.34 -7.51 -9.09
CA ASP A 33 10.70 -7.99 -9.30
C ASP A 33 10.69 -9.35 -10.03
N ASP A 34 9.69 -10.19 -9.78
CA ASP A 34 9.47 -11.46 -10.48
C ASP A 34 9.04 -11.25 -11.94
N LEU A 35 8.18 -10.25 -12.18
CA LEU A 35 7.69 -9.90 -13.52
C LEU A 35 8.77 -9.21 -14.36
N TYR A 36 9.63 -8.40 -13.73
CA TYR A 36 10.63 -7.58 -14.39
C TYR A 36 12.04 -7.80 -13.79
N PRO A 37 12.60 -9.02 -13.88
CA PRO A 37 13.88 -9.36 -13.26
C PRO A 37 15.05 -8.53 -13.79
N TYR A 38 14.98 -8.01 -15.02
CA TYR A 38 16.01 -7.13 -15.57
C TYR A 38 15.96 -5.70 -15.02
N MET A 39 14.84 -5.27 -14.43
CA MET A 39 14.69 -3.91 -13.86
C MET A 39 15.22 -3.81 -12.43
N THR A 40 15.36 -4.94 -11.72
CA THR A 40 15.76 -4.97 -10.30
C THR A 40 17.23 -4.60 -10.09
N GLU A 41 18.07 -4.85 -11.08
CA GLU A 41 19.51 -4.57 -11.05
C GLU A 41 19.85 -3.08 -11.22
N GLN A 42 18.83 -2.25 -11.47
CA GLN A 42 18.97 -0.89 -11.98
C GLN A 42 18.23 0.11 -11.05
N PRO A 43 18.94 0.87 -10.19
CA PRO A 43 18.34 1.72 -9.15
C PRO A 43 17.30 2.74 -9.63
N GLN A 44 17.39 3.17 -10.88
CA GLN A 44 16.43 4.08 -11.52
C GLN A 44 14.99 3.53 -11.54
N PHE A 45 14.79 2.21 -11.47
CA PHE A 45 13.46 1.60 -11.48
C PHE A 45 12.84 1.46 -10.08
N PHE A 46 13.54 1.82 -9.00
CA PHE A 46 12.99 1.74 -7.64
C PHE A 46 11.76 2.63 -7.46
N TRP A 47 11.77 3.82 -8.07
CA TRP A 47 10.60 4.70 -8.06
C TRP A 47 9.45 4.13 -8.86
N TYR A 48 9.71 3.51 -10.01
CA TYR A 48 8.66 2.88 -10.83
C TYR A 48 7.89 1.80 -10.06
N LYS A 49 8.61 0.90 -9.40
CA LYS A 49 8.00 -0.15 -8.56
C LYS A 49 7.12 0.44 -7.46
N ARG A 50 7.56 1.51 -6.79
CA ARG A 50 6.76 2.22 -5.76
C ARG A 50 5.51 2.85 -6.36
N TYR A 51 5.62 3.49 -7.52
CA TYR A 51 4.47 4.07 -8.21
C TYR A 51 3.46 3.01 -8.64
N VAL A 52 3.90 1.85 -9.13
CA VAL A 52 3.02 0.74 -9.50
C VAL A 52 2.25 0.23 -8.30
N ALA A 53 2.93 -0.08 -7.19
CA ALA A 53 2.26 -0.55 -5.97
C ALA A 53 1.33 0.51 -5.36
N TRP A 54 1.71 1.78 -5.42
CA TRP A 54 0.86 2.89 -4.98
C TRP A 54 -0.41 3.02 -5.83
N GLN A 55 -0.29 2.96 -7.15
CA GLN A 55 -1.44 3.03 -8.05
C GLN A 55 -2.39 1.83 -7.89
N GLU A 56 -1.84 0.63 -7.70
CA GLU A 56 -2.65 -0.55 -7.38
C GLU A 56 -3.45 -0.35 -6.08
N LEU A 57 -2.79 0.11 -5.02
CA LEU A 57 -3.42 0.41 -3.74
C LEU A 57 -4.54 1.45 -3.88
N LEU A 58 -4.28 2.57 -4.56
CA LEU A 58 -5.28 3.63 -4.78
C LEU A 58 -6.47 3.12 -5.60
N THR A 59 -6.21 2.30 -6.61
CA THR A 59 -7.26 1.71 -7.45
C THR A 59 -8.19 0.83 -6.61
N LEU A 60 -7.62 -0.03 -5.76
CA LEU A 60 -8.43 -0.89 -4.88
C LEU A 60 -9.19 -0.08 -3.82
N VAL A 61 -8.62 1.01 -3.32
CA VAL A 61 -9.32 1.92 -2.40
C VAL A 61 -10.50 2.59 -3.10
N GLN A 62 -10.36 2.97 -4.37
CA GLN A 62 -11.47 3.52 -5.14
C GLN A 62 -12.58 2.47 -5.33
N VAL A 63 -12.22 1.25 -5.71
CA VAL A 63 -13.19 0.14 -5.83
C VAL A 63 -13.90 -0.11 -4.51
N ALA A 64 -13.17 -0.12 -3.38
CA ALA A 64 -13.78 -0.28 -2.06
C ALA A 64 -14.80 0.82 -1.73
N LYS A 65 -14.52 2.08 -2.09
CA LYS A 65 -15.46 3.19 -1.94
C LYS A 65 -16.71 2.98 -2.78
N ASP A 66 -16.57 2.53 -4.03
CA ASP A 66 -17.69 2.30 -4.95
C ASP A 66 -18.66 1.22 -4.43
N PHE A 67 -18.19 0.33 -3.54
CA PHE A 67 -18.99 -0.74 -2.92
C PHE A 67 -19.31 -0.50 -1.43
N ASP A 68 -19.17 0.74 -0.93
CA ASP A 68 -19.42 1.12 0.47
C ASP A 68 -18.61 0.31 1.50
N PHE A 69 -17.42 -0.19 1.12
CA PHE A 69 -16.53 -0.89 2.03
C PHE A 69 -15.68 0.10 2.84
N ASN A 70 -15.72 -0.04 4.17
CA ASN A 70 -14.99 0.83 5.09
C ASN A 70 -13.49 0.44 5.19
N TRP A 71 -12.74 0.81 4.14
CA TRP A 71 -11.32 0.50 4.01
C TRP A 71 -10.44 1.18 5.07
N HIS A 72 -10.86 2.30 5.69
CA HIS A 72 -10.09 3.00 6.72
C HIS A 72 -9.68 2.12 7.89
N LYS A 73 -10.46 1.09 8.21
CA LYS A 73 -10.15 0.13 9.30
C LYS A 73 -8.88 -0.69 9.05
N LEU A 74 -8.42 -0.78 7.80
CA LEU A 74 -7.22 -1.54 7.42
C LEU A 74 -5.93 -0.73 7.52
N PHE A 75 -6.05 0.57 7.78
CA PHE A 75 -4.94 1.52 7.78
C PHE A 75 -4.89 2.27 9.12
N SER A 76 -3.70 2.71 9.52
CA SER A 76 -3.60 3.69 10.59
C SER A 76 -4.20 5.02 10.13
N LYS A 77 -4.56 5.90 11.08
CA LYS A 77 -5.05 7.25 10.73
C LYS A 77 -4.06 8.02 9.85
N LYS A 78 -2.75 7.81 10.06
CA LYS A 78 -1.68 8.42 9.27
C LYS A 78 -1.69 7.89 7.83
N GLN A 79 -1.73 6.57 7.68
CA GLN A 79 -1.78 5.90 6.37
C GLN A 79 -3.03 6.29 5.58
N SER A 80 -4.22 6.30 6.22
CA SER A 80 -5.47 6.72 5.56
C SER A 80 -5.37 8.14 4.98
N ARG A 81 -4.76 9.08 5.71
CA ARG A 81 -4.57 10.46 5.23
C ARG A 81 -3.69 10.52 3.98
N TYR A 82 -2.64 9.72 3.90
CA TYR A 82 -1.80 9.67 2.70
C TYR A 82 -2.55 9.09 1.51
N VAL A 83 -3.30 8.01 1.73
CA VAL A 83 -4.14 7.38 0.69
C VAL A 83 -5.21 8.35 0.19
N GLU A 84 -5.84 9.13 1.08
CA GLU A 84 -6.81 10.17 0.73
C GLU A 84 -6.18 11.33 -0.05
N ALA A 85 -4.95 11.71 0.28
CA ALA A 85 -4.23 12.75 -0.44
C ALA A 85 -3.84 12.32 -1.87
N GLN A 86 -3.78 11.02 -2.16
CA GLN A 86 -3.46 10.40 -3.46
C GLN A 86 -2.08 10.74 -4.04
N VAL A 87 -1.32 11.63 -3.42
CA VAL A 87 0.03 12.03 -3.83
C VAL A 87 1.05 11.10 -3.19
N LEU A 88 1.87 10.45 -4.03
CA LEU A 88 3.08 9.76 -3.57
C LEU A 88 4.26 10.73 -3.62
N ASP A 89 4.71 11.16 -2.45
CA ASP A 89 5.91 11.98 -2.28
C ASP A 89 6.91 11.30 -1.33
N ALA A 90 8.07 11.92 -1.12
CA ALA A 90 9.07 11.43 -0.19
C ALA A 90 8.51 11.31 1.24
N LYS A 91 7.61 12.21 1.65
CA LYS A 91 7.00 12.19 2.98
C LYS A 91 6.15 10.94 3.19
N VAL A 92 5.37 10.53 2.19
CA VAL A 92 4.58 9.28 2.26
C VAL A 92 5.50 8.08 2.44
N LEU A 93 6.60 8.00 1.69
CA LEU A 93 7.55 6.89 1.78
C LEU A 93 8.29 6.85 3.12
N ASP A 94 8.85 7.99 3.53
CA ASP A 94 9.69 8.09 4.73
C ASP A 94 8.86 7.96 6.02
N ASN A 95 7.60 8.41 5.97
CA ASN A 95 6.73 8.50 7.14
C ASN A 95 5.51 7.60 7.03
N TRP A 96 5.53 6.53 6.23
CA TRP A 96 4.39 5.62 6.08
C TRP A 96 3.99 4.98 7.41
N TYR A 97 4.97 4.50 8.16
CA TYR A 97 4.76 3.88 9.47
C TYR A 97 4.59 4.94 10.57
N GLU A 98 3.96 4.55 11.68
CA GLU A 98 3.98 5.37 12.88
C GLU A 98 5.40 5.40 13.46
N GLU A 99 5.85 6.56 13.91
CA GLU A 99 7.12 6.67 14.62
C GLU A 99 6.98 5.87 15.92
N LYS A 100 7.84 4.87 16.12
CA LYS A 100 7.93 4.22 17.43
C LYS A 100 8.45 5.26 18.42
N THR A 101 7.57 5.83 19.22
CA THR A 101 7.98 6.67 20.35
C THR A 101 8.82 5.82 21.29
N ALA A 102 10.00 6.34 21.69
CA ALA A 102 10.98 5.68 22.54
C ALA A 102 10.41 5.18 23.90
N ASP A 103 9.22 5.65 24.29
CA ASP A 103 8.48 5.24 25.49
C ASP A 103 7.75 3.89 25.38
N SER A 104 7.86 3.20 24.24
CA SER A 104 7.21 1.90 23.99
C SER A 104 8.18 0.71 23.95
N MET A 105 9.42 0.89 24.41
CA MET A 105 10.33 -0.23 24.69
C MET A 105 10.13 -0.68 26.15
N PRO A 106 9.85 -1.98 26.40
CA PRO A 106 9.75 -2.54 27.75
C PRO A 106 11.10 -2.53 28.49
#